data_AF-A0A3B0UNQ5-F1
#
_entry.id   AF-A0A3B0UNQ5-F1
#
_cell.length_a   1.000
_cell.length_b   1.000
_cell.length_c   1.000
_cell.angle_alpha   90.00
_cell.angle_beta   90.00
_cell.angle_gamma   90.00
#
_symmetry.space_group_name_H-M   'P 1'
#
loop_
_entity.id
_entity.type
_entity.pdbx_description
1 polymer ?
#
loop_
_entity_poly.entity_id
_entity_poly.type
_entity_poly.pdbx_seq_one_letter_code
_entity_poly.pdbx_strand_id
1 'polypeptide(L)'
;GMTIMHLGAMSDTMLPPKAREAIENIDILFVPVGGDGVLNASEAKKLSTVLEPHIIIPMHWSGMGEPKALDSFLQESGDTYEKVDKLTIKKKDMAEKEGAIIVVTE
;
A
#
# COMPACT_ATOMS: atom_id res chain seq x y z
N GLY A 1 16.24 6.28 -9.59
CA GLY A 1 15.75 7.18 -8.52
C GLY A 1 15.28 6.33 -7.37
N MET A 2 14.46 6.86 -6.48
CA MET A 2 13.52 6.04 -5.69
C MET A 2 12.13 6.49 -6.11
N THR A 3 11.27 5.55 -6.47
CA THR A 3 9.91 5.84 -6.96
C THR A 3 8.94 5.58 -5.83
N ILE A 4 8.34 6.66 -5.34
CA ILE A 4 7.35 6.61 -4.26
C ILE A 4 5.99 6.98 -4.87
N MET A 5 5.02 6.08 -4.73
CA MET A 5 3.66 6.27 -5.20
C MET A 5 2.72 6.38 -4.01
N HIS A 6 1.94 7.45 -3.97
CA HIS A 6 0.98 7.70 -2.91
C HIS A 6 -0.43 7.81 -3.50
N LEU A 7 -1.26 6.80 -3.21
CA LEU A 7 -2.64 6.73 -3.72
C LEU A 7 -3.61 7.65 -2.95
N GLY A 8 -3.19 8.24 -1.83
CA GLY A 8 -3.95 9.25 -1.10
C GLY A 8 -5.35 8.81 -0.69
N ALA A 9 -6.33 9.71 -0.78
CA ALA A 9 -7.74 9.42 -0.55
C ALA A 9 -8.47 9.11 -1.88
N MET A 10 -7.84 8.34 -2.76
CA MET A 10 -8.55 7.86 -3.95
C MET A 10 -9.67 6.91 -3.53
N SER A 11 -10.87 7.20 -4.03
CA SER A 11 -12.01 6.30 -4.04
C SER A 11 -12.09 5.47 -5.32
N ASP A 12 -11.23 5.76 -6.30
CA ASP A 12 -11.23 5.14 -7.62
C ASP A 12 -10.20 4.01 -7.70
N THR A 13 -10.63 2.83 -8.15
CA THR A 13 -9.75 1.67 -8.34
C THR A 13 -8.98 1.66 -9.64
N MET A 14 -9.30 2.58 -10.56
CA MET A 14 -8.70 2.62 -11.87
C MET A 14 -7.65 3.72 -11.94
N LEU A 15 -6.38 3.33 -11.83
CA LEU A 15 -5.30 4.19 -12.29
C LEU A 15 -5.45 4.43 -13.80
N PRO A 16 -5.35 5.70 -14.25
CA PRO A 16 -5.38 6.00 -15.67
C PRO A 16 -4.27 5.23 -16.39
N PRO A 17 -4.51 4.74 -17.61
CA PRO A 17 -3.55 3.91 -18.34
C PRO A 17 -2.17 4.58 -18.48
N LYS A 18 -2.13 5.91 -18.64
CA LYS A 18 -0.89 6.70 -18.61
C LYS A 18 -0.12 6.62 -17.30
N ALA A 19 -0.80 6.54 -16.16
CA ALA A 19 -0.14 6.33 -14.88
C ALA A 19 0.44 4.92 -14.84
N ARG A 20 -0.33 3.89 -15.21
CA ARG A 20 0.17 2.51 -15.29
C ARG A 20 1.39 2.36 -16.20
N GLU A 21 1.39 3.00 -17.37
CA GLU A 21 2.53 2.97 -18.31
C GLU A 21 3.75 3.76 -17.81
N ALA A 22 3.55 4.81 -17.00
CA ALA A 22 4.64 5.58 -16.41
C ALA A 22 5.24 4.90 -15.16
N ILE A 23 4.60 3.85 -14.66
CA ILE A 23 4.97 3.14 -13.44
C ILE A 23 5.65 1.84 -13.86
N GLU A 24 6.95 1.90 -14.14
CA GLU A 24 7.74 0.71 -14.48
C GLU A 24 8.37 0.04 -13.25
N ASN A 25 8.61 0.79 -12.16
CA ASN A 25 9.18 0.26 -10.91
C ASN A 25 8.72 1.12 -9.72
N ILE A 26 7.89 0.57 -8.83
CA ILE A 26 7.51 1.22 -7.57
C ILE A 26 8.31 0.64 -6.43
N ASP A 27 9.06 1.50 -5.76
CA ASP A 27 9.77 1.10 -4.55
C ASP A 27 8.83 1.11 -3.32
N ILE A 28 8.00 2.16 -3.18
CA ILE A 28 7.05 2.30 -2.06
C ILE A 28 5.68 2.70 -2.59
N LEU A 29 4.67 1.90 -2.23
CA LEU A 29 3.27 2.18 -2.46
C LEU A 29 2.56 2.49 -1.15
N PHE A 30 2.00 3.69 -1.04
CA PHE A 30 1.07 4.02 0.03
C PHE A 30 -0.36 3.83 -0.46
N VAL A 31 -1.10 2.94 0.20
CA VAL A 31 -2.46 2.55 -0.20
C VAL A 31 -3.46 2.77 0.94
N PRO A 32 -4.55 3.53 0.75
CA PRO A 32 -5.60 3.61 1.74
C PRO A 32 -6.34 2.27 1.81
N VAL A 33 -6.51 1.73 3.02
CA VAL A 33 -7.31 0.52 3.27
C VAL A 33 -8.45 0.85 4.22
N GLY A 34 -8.90 2.10 4.24
CA GLY A 34 -9.89 2.56 5.20
C GLY A 34 -11.23 1.88 5.00
N GLY A 35 -11.77 1.80 3.78
CA GLY A 35 -13.21 1.62 3.59
C GLY A 35 -13.99 2.82 4.19
N ASP A 36 -15.17 3.14 3.65
CA ASP A 36 -15.92 4.37 3.99
C ASP A 36 -15.36 5.65 3.31
N GLY A 37 -15.48 5.72 1.97
CA GLY A 37 -15.13 6.91 1.18
C GLY A 37 -13.74 6.89 0.52
N VAL A 38 -12.93 5.86 0.81
CA VAL A 38 -11.66 5.54 0.13
C VAL A 38 -11.65 4.06 -0.29
N LEU A 39 -10.54 3.59 -0.88
CA LEU A 39 -10.36 2.17 -1.21
C LEU A 39 -10.58 1.26 0.00
N ASN A 40 -11.27 0.14 -0.24
CA ASN A 40 -11.41 -0.96 0.71
C ASN A 40 -10.21 -1.92 0.62
N ALA A 41 -10.12 -2.87 1.56
CA ALA A 41 -9.06 -3.87 1.62
C ALA A 41 -8.85 -4.63 0.30
N SER A 42 -9.93 -5.04 -0.36
CA SER A 42 -9.88 -5.87 -1.57
C SER A 42 -9.42 -5.07 -2.79
N GLU A 43 -9.87 -3.82 -2.90
CA GLU A 43 -9.48 -2.88 -3.93
C GLU A 43 -8.02 -2.43 -3.77
N ALA A 44 -7.59 -2.16 -2.54
CA ALA A 44 -6.20 -1.88 -2.21
C ALA A 44 -5.28 -3.06 -2.56
N LYS A 45 -5.70 -4.31 -2.30
CA LYS A 45 -4.93 -5.50 -2.66
C LYS A 45 -4.81 -5.64 -4.16
N LYS A 46 -5.92 -5.48 -4.91
CA LYS A 46 -5.88 -5.49 -6.39
C LYS A 46 -4.89 -4.46 -6.95
N LEU A 47 -4.93 -3.23 -6.45
CA LEU A 47 -3.98 -2.20 -6.90
C LEU A 47 -2.54 -2.58 -6.55
N SER A 48 -2.29 -3.06 -5.34
CA SER A 48 -0.96 -3.51 -4.92
C SER A 48 -0.45 -4.65 -5.80
N THR A 49 -1.30 -5.61 -6.17
CA THR A 49 -0.92 -6.71 -7.08
C THR A 49 -0.68 -6.24 -8.51
N VAL A 50 -1.43 -5.26 -9.02
CA VAL A 50 -1.24 -4.73 -10.38
C VAL A 50 0.02 -3.88 -10.49
N LEU A 51 0.40 -3.23 -9.39
CA LEU A 51 1.52 -2.31 -9.32
C LEU A 51 2.83 -2.98 -8.90
N GLU A 52 2.76 -4.21 -8.38
CA GLU A 52 3.88 -5.02 -7.87
C GLU A 52 4.98 -4.18 -7.18
N PRO A 53 4.61 -3.35 -6.17
CA PRO A 53 5.59 -2.53 -5.49
C PRO A 53 6.49 -3.39 -4.60
N HIS A 54 7.70 -2.91 -4.35
CA HIS A 54 8.57 -3.56 -3.37
C HIS A 54 7.96 -3.48 -1.97
N ILE A 55 7.45 -2.30 -1.58
CA ILE A 55 6.94 -2.08 -0.23
C ILE A 55 5.54 -1.48 -0.26
N ILE A 56 4.65 -2.05 0.54
CA ILE A 56 3.25 -1.64 0.64
C ILE A 56 2.98 -1.09 2.03
N ILE A 57 2.46 0.14 2.11
CA ILE A 57 2.15 0.82 3.36
C ILE A 57 0.65 1.11 3.40
N PRO A 58 -0.15 0.30 4.13
CA PRO A 58 -1.57 0.55 4.31
C PRO A 58 -1.82 1.77 5.20
N MET A 59 -2.72 2.66 4.76
CA MET A 59 -3.10 3.90 5.43
C MET A 59 -4.61 3.99 5.67
N HIS A 60 -5.08 5.03 6.39
CA HIS A 60 -6.50 5.30 6.62
C HIS A 60 -7.29 4.21 7.36
N TRP A 61 -6.62 3.24 7.99
CA TRP A 61 -7.25 2.15 8.75
C TRP A 61 -7.54 2.49 10.22
N SER A 62 -6.83 3.46 10.81
CA SER A 62 -6.97 3.82 12.22
C SER A 62 -7.87 5.06 12.36
N GLY A 63 -9.10 4.87 12.81
CA GLY A 63 -10.03 5.94 13.20
C GLY A 63 -10.69 6.75 12.07
N MET A 64 -10.33 6.52 10.81
CA MET A 64 -10.92 7.18 9.63
C MET A 64 -11.62 6.24 8.64
N GLY A 65 -11.68 4.94 8.93
CA GLY A 65 -12.30 3.95 8.03
C GLY A 65 -13.05 2.86 8.79
N GLU A 66 -13.43 1.81 8.06
CA GLU A 66 -14.09 0.63 8.57
C GLU A 66 -13.30 -0.02 9.73
N PRO A 67 -14.02 -0.49 10.77
CA PRO A 67 -13.40 -1.20 11.86
C PRO A 67 -12.75 -2.49 11.35
N LYS A 68 -11.46 -2.67 11.65
CA LYS A 68 -10.62 -3.81 11.23
C LYS A 68 -10.22 -3.83 9.75
N ALA A 69 -10.30 -2.72 9.04
CA ALA A 69 -9.95 -2.70 7.63
C ALA A 69 -8.47 -3.08 7.35
N LEU A 70 -7.55 -2.74 8.26
CA LEU A 70 -6.17 -3.24 8.22
C LEU A 70 -6.11 -4.78 8.33
N ASP A 71 -6.84 -5.37 9.28
CA ASP A 71 -6.88 -6.82 9.50
C ASP A 71 -7.42 -7.54 8.25
N SER A 72 -8.47 -6.98 7.63
CA SER A 72 -9.01 -7.47 6.36
C SER A 72 -7.98 -7.39 5.24
N PHE A 73 -7.26 -6.26 5.11
CA PHE A 73 -6.21 -6.11 4.10
C PHE A 73 -5.06 -7.09 4.31
N LEU A 74 -4.63 -7.29 5.55
CA LEU A 74 -3.58 -8.25 5.88
C LEU A 74 -4.03 -9.69 5.59
N GLN A 75 -5.27 -10.03 5.91
CA GLN A 75 -5.85 -11.35 5.63
C GLN A 75 -6.00 -11.60 4.12
N GLU A 76 -6.46 -10.61 3.36
CA GLU A 76 -6.53 -10.70 1.89
C GLU A 76 -5.16 -10.71 1.24
N SER A 77 -4.20 -10.01 1.84
CA SER A 77 -2.85 -9.96 1.32
C SER A 77 -2.13 -11.28 1.50
N GLY A 78 -2.32 -11.93 2.66
CA GLY A 78 -1.61 -13.15 3.03
C GLY A 78 -0.09 -12.98 3.21
N ASP A 79 0.39 -11.74 3.06
CA ASP A 79 1.80 -11.39 3.08
C ASP A 79 2.29 -11.12 4.50
N THR A 80 3.61 -11.28 4.70
CA THR A 80 4.24 -10.99 5.98
C THR A 80 4.25 -9.48 6.18
N TYR A 81 3.69 -9.02 7.31
CA TYR A 81 3.64 -7.60 7.64
C TYR A 81 4.53 -7.26 8.83
N GLU A 82 5.12 -6.06 8.79
CA GLU A 82 5.97 -5.53 9.85
C GLU A 82 5.31 -4.27 10.42
N LYS A 83 5.08 -4.23 11.74
CA LYS A 83 4.57 -3.04 12.44
C LYS A 83 5.75 -2.25 12.97
N VAL A 84 5.86 -0.98 12.60
CA VAL A 84 6.98 -0.10 13.02
C VAL A 84 6.47 1.29 13.35
N ASP A 85 7.00 1.91 14.40
CA ASP A 85 6.71 3.31 14.74
C ASP A 85 7.36 4.30 13.76
N LYS A 86 8.49 3.90 13.19
CA LYS A 86 9.24 4.73 12.25
C LYS A 86 9.87 3.89 11.16
N LEU A 87 9.43 4.14 9.94
CA LEU A 87 9.99 3.48 8.78
C LEU A 87 11.24 4.22 8.27
N THR A 88 12.39 3.57 8.31
CA THR A 88 13.63 4.08 7.69
C THR A 88 14.09 3.10 6.62
N ILE A 89 13.92 3.45 5.35
CA ILE A 89 14.32 2.60 4.23
C ILE A 89 15.47 3.23 3.47
N LYS A 90 16.48 2.39 3.18
CA LYS A 90 17.54 2.70 2.25
C LYS A 90 17.30 1.93 0.96
N LYS A 91 17.77 2.47 -0.16
CA LYS A 91 17.69 1.82 -1.48
C LYS A 91 18.19 0.37 -1.53
N LYS A 92 19.07 -0.05 -0.63
CA LYS A 92 19.60 -1.41 -0.59
C LYS A 92 18.58 -2.41 -0.04
N ASP A 93 17.80 -2.00 0.97
CA ASP A 93 16.81 -2.85 1.64
C ASP A 93 15.57 -3.12 0.77
N MET A 94 15.30 -2.30 -0.25
CA MET A 94 14.11 -2.42 -1.09
C MET A 94 14.17 -3.61 -2.05
N ALA A 95 15.37 -3.94 -2.52
CA ALA A 95 15.58 -5.12 -3.35
C ALA A 95 15.48 -6.44 -2.55
N GLU A 96 15.60 -6.37 -1.21
CA GLU A 96 15.46 -7.54 -0.32
C GLU A 96 14.03 -7.71 0.21
N LYS A 97 13.19 -6.67 0.06
CA LYS A 97 11.80 -6.65 0.52
C LYS A 97 10.88 -6.55 -0.69
N GLU A 98 10.62 -7.67 -1.35
CA GLU A 98 9.61 -7.78 -2.42
C GLU A 98 8.23 -8.06 -1.82
N GLY A 99 7.26 -7.15 -2.04
CA GLY A 99 5.90 -7.28 -1.53
C GLY A 99 5.75 -7.12 -0.01
N ALA A 100 6.74 -6.54 0.67
CA ALA A 100 6.69 -6.41 2.12
C ALA A 100 5.63 -5.39 2.55
N ILE A 101 4.72 -5.81 3.43
CA ILE A 101 3.72 -4.92 4.00
C ILE A 101 4.29 -4.28 5.26
N ILE A 102 4.34 -2.96 5.32
CA ILE A 102 4.83 -2.24 6.48
C ILE A 102 3.72 -1.34 7.02
N VAL A 103 3.25 -1.68 8.21
CA VAL A 103 2.23 -0.93 8.92
C VAL A 103 2.93 0.07 9.83
N VAL A 104 2.85 1.35 9.46
CA VAL A 104 3.34 2.42 10.33
C VAL A 104 2.27 2.70 11.39
N THR A 105 2.60 2.41 12.64
CA THR A 105 1.76 2.72 13.80
C THR A 105 2.33 3.96 14.50
N GLU A 106 1.50 4.84 15.04
CA GLU A 106 1.94 5.96 15.89
C GLU A 106 1.55 5.68 17.35
#